data_AF-K4H9Q4-F1
#
_entry.id   AF-K4H9Q4-F1
#
_cell.length_a   1.000
_cell.length_b   1.000
_cell.length_c   1.000
_cell.angle_alpha   90.00
_cell.angle_beta   90.00
_cell.angle_gamma   90.00
#
_symmetry.space_group_name_H-M   'P 1'
#
loop_
_entity.id
_entity.type
_entity.pdbx_description
1 polymer ?
#
loop_
_entity_poly.entity_id
_entity_poly.type
_entity_poly.pdbx_seq_one_letter_code
_entity_poly.pdbx_strand_id
1 'polypeptide(L)'
;VIVKEPWVEEDKYGRVKFAVIQTYGDTTHTLIENLNYKGLFLPGFEPPLFKDPLLPKLPSSKLSFIDHVVGNQPDLQMVPVAEWYQKNL
;
A
#
# COMPACT_ATOMS: atom_id res chain seq x y z
N VAL A 1 -15.13 -4.71 -5.43
CA VAL A 1 -15.72 -5.44 -4.28
C VAL A 1 -15.07 -4.94 -3.01
N ILE A 2 -15.81 -4.72 -1.93
CA ILE A 2 -15.22 -4.39 -0.63
C ILE A 2 -14.72 -5.70 -0.01
N VAL A 3 -13.41 -5.79 0.23
CA VAL A 3 -12.77 -6.95 0.87
C VAL A 3 -12.80 -6.80 2.39
N LYS A 4 -12.60 -5.56 2.88
CA LYS A 4 -12.73 -5.22 4.30
C LYS A 4 -13.29 -3.81 4.44
N GLU A 5 -14.42 -3.71 5.14
CA GLU A 5 -15.07 -2.45 5.49
C GLU A 5 -14.14 -1.54 6.31
N PRO A 6 -14.33 -0.20 6.29
CA PRO A 6 -13.45 0.72 6.98
C PRO A 6 -13.26 0.40 8.47
N TRP A 7 -12.01 0.37 8.92
CA TRP A 7 -11.67 0.16 10.33
C TRP A 7 -10.53 1.10 10.75
N VAL A 8 -10.37 1.30 12.06
CA VAL A 8 -9.31 2.13 12.64
C VAL A 8 -8.39 1.24 13.45
N GLU A 9 -7.09 1.46 13.30
CA GLU A 9 -6.07 0.95 14.21
C GLU A 9 -5.38 2.12 14.92
N GLU A 10 -4.97 1.88 16.15
CA GLU A 10 -4.43 2.90 17.04
C GLU A 10 -3.26 2.32 17.86
N ASP A 11 -2.22 3.12 18.03
CA ASP A 11 -1.17 2.87 19.00
C ASP A 11 -0.68 4.19 19.64
N LYS A 12 0.42 4.13 20.40
CA LYS A 12 1.01 5.28 21.10
C LYS A 12 1.41 6.45 20.18
N TYR A 13 1.47 6.25 18.87
CA TYR A 13 1.83 7.25 17.87
C TYR A 13 0.64 7.87 17.14
N GLY A 14 -0.59 7.48 17.46
CA GLY A 14 -1.83 8.03 16.90
C GLY A 14 -2.70 6.98 16.23
N ARG A 15 -3.50 7.39 15.23
CA ARG A 15 -4.51 6.54 14.58
C ARG A 15 -4.36 6.51 13.06
N VAL A 16 -4.71 5.38 12.46
CA VAL A 16 -4.82 5.23 11.00
C VAL A 16 -6.12 4.51 10.68
N LYS A 17 -6.87 5.03 9.70
CA LYS A 17 -8.05 4.36 9.17
C LYS A 17 -7.70 3.65 7.87
N PHE A 18 -8.23 2.44 7.71
CA PHE A 18 -8.00 1.59 6.57
C PHE A 18 -9.31 1.17 5.93
N ALA A 19 -9.28 0.81 4.65
CA ALA A 19 -10.30 0.01 3.97
C ALA A 19 -9.61 -0.83 2.88
N VAL A 20 -10.17 -1.99 2.52
CA VAL A 20 -9.60 -2.83 1.44
C VAL A 20 -10.63 -3.09 0.35
N ILE A 21 -10.24 -2.84 -0.90
CA ILE A 21 -11.06 -3.10 -2.09
C ILE A 21 -10.33 -4.02 -3.06
N GLN A 22 -11.08 -4.90 -3.71
CA GLN A 22 -10.57 -5.78 -4.77
C GLN A 22 -10.51 -5.01 -6.09
N THR A 23 -9.39 -5.10 -6.81
CA THR A 23 -9.23 -4.64 -8.19
C THR A 23 -9.11 -5.84 -9.16
N TYR A 24 -8.19 -5.83 -10.11
CA TYR A 24 -7.97 -6.92 -11.07
C TYR A 24 -7.31 -8.17 -10.45
N GLY A 25 -7.72 -9.34 -10.92
CA GLY A 25 -7.25 -10.63 -10.40
C GLY A 25 -7.44 -10.73 -8.89
N ASP A 26 -6.41 -11.20 -8.18
CA ASP A 26 -6.37 -11.28 -6.71
C ASP A 26 -5.76 -10.02 -6.07
N THR A 27 -5.42 -8.99 -6.84
CA THR A 27 -4.81 -7.75 -6.34
C THR A 27 -5.83 -6.88 -5.60
N THR A 28 -5.43 -6.33 -4.46
CA THR A 28 -6.25 -5.39 -3.68
C THR A 28 -5.59 -4.02 -3.58
N HIS A 29 -6.42 -2.99 -3.39
CA HIS A 29 -5.99 -1.69 -2.88
C HIS A 29 -6.36 -1.58 -1.41
N THR A 30 -5.37 -1.26 -0.58
CA THR A 30 -5.61 -0.82 0.80
C THR A 30 -5.60 0.70 0.81
N LEU A 31 -6.75 1.30 1.12
CA LEU A 31 -6.88 2.75 1.32
C LEU A 31 -6.40 3.08 2.73
N ILE A 32 -5.56 4.12 2.86
CA ILE A 32 -4.95 4.52 4.12
C ILE A 32 -5.24 6.01 4.35
N GLU A 33 -5.96 6.31 5.42
CA GLU A 33 -6.18 7.68 5.91
C GLU A 33 -5.36 7.88 7.20
N ASN A 34 -4.35 8.75 7.13
CA ASN A 34 -3.52 9.10 8.27
C ASN A 34 -4.27 10.10 9.18
N LEU A 35 -4.68 9.64 10.37
CA LEU A 35 -5.39 10.45 11.36
C LEU A 35 -4.42 10.99 12.42
N ASN A 36 -3.46 11.80 11.98
CA ASN A 36 -2.39 12.38 12.78
C ASN A 36 -1.44 11.33 13.42
N TYR A 37 -1.18 10.25 12.69
CA TYR A 37 -0.21 9.23 13.05
C TYR A 37 1.24 9.72 12.84
N LYS A 38 2.09 9.54 13.85
CA LYS A 38 3.50 9.97 13.87
C LYS A 38 4.51 8.83 14.02
N GLY A 39 4.04 7.58 13.88
CA GLY A 39 4.89 6.40 13.98
C GLY A 39 5.77 6.23 12.75
N LEU A 40 6.70 5.27 12.81
CA LEU A 40 7.66 5.01 11.73
C LEU A 40 6.97 4.57 10.42
N PHE A 41 5.89 3.81 10.53
CA PHE A 41 5.17 3.24 9.39
C PHE A 41 3.65 3.22 9.62
N LEU A 42 3.12 2.18 10.26
CA LEU A 42 1.71 1.98 10.59
C LEU A 42 1.57 1.40 12.01
N PRO A 43 0.37 1.43 12.62
CA PRO A 43 0.14 0.79 13.91
C PRO A 43 0.57 -0.68 13.93
N GLY A 44 1.16 -1.13 15.04
CA GLY A 44 1.60 -2.52 15.21
C GLY A 44 2.93 -2.88 14.54
N PHE A 45 3.60 -1.94 13.85
CA PHE A 45 4.94 -2.12 13.32
C PHE A 45 5.99 -1.53 14.27
N GLU A 46 7.04 -2.31 14.53
CA GLU A 46 8.18 -1.92 15.35
C GLU A 46 9.46 -1.80 14.51
N PRO A 47 10.52 -1.12 14.99
CA PRO A 47 11.80 -1.05 14.30
C PRO A 47 12.35 -2.44 13.94
N PRO A 48 13.08 -2.58 12.81
CA PRO A 48 13.65 -3.88 12.41
C PRO A 48 14.51 -4.51 13.51
N LEU A 49 14.30 -5.80 13.76
CA LEU A 49 15.06 -6.56 14.76
C LEU A 49 16.54 -6.70 14.39
N PHE A 50 16.87 -6.59 13.11
CA PHE A 50 18.22 -6.71 12.58
C PHE A 50 18.45 -5.64 11.50
N LYS A 51 19.64 -5.03 11.53
CA LYS A 51 20.13 -4.10 10.51
C LYS A 51 21.36 -4.71 9.87
N ASP A 52 21.25 -5.08 8.59
CA ASP A 52 22.34 -5.73 7.87
C ASP A 52 23.54 -4.77 7.70
N PRO A 53 24.72 -5.13 8.25
CA PRO A 53 25.92 -4.27 8.21
C PRO A 53 26.55 -4.17 6.81
N LEU A 54 26.09 -4.97 5.84
CA LEU A 54 26.52 -4.87 4.44
C LEU A 54 25.84 -3.69 3.73
N LEU A 55 24.57 -3.40 4.03
CA LEU A 55 23.78 -2.39 3.31
C LEU A 55 24.45 -1.00 3.26
N PRO A 56 25.05 -0.47 4.36
CA PRO A 56 25.74 0.82 4.32
C PRO A 56 27.03 0.83 3.49
N LYS A 57 27.56 -0.35 3.12
CA LYS A 57 28.79 -0.50 2.31
C LYS A 57 28.49 -0.58 0.82
N LEU A 58 27.23 -0.77 0.45
CA LEU A 58 26.80 -0.82 -0.94
C LEU A 58 26.58 0.60 -1.48
N PRO A 59 26.84 0.84 -2.78
CA PRO A 59 26.50 2.12 -3.38
C PRO A 59 24.99 2.38 -3.34
N SER A 60 24.60 3.66 -3.20
CA SER A 60 23.18 4.05 -3.24
C SER A 60 22.56 3.77 -4.60
N SER A 61 21.36 3.18 -4.61
CA SER A 61 20.57 2.94 -5.81
C SER A 61 19.89 4.20 -6.36
N LYS A 62 19.86 5.29 -5.59
CA LYS A 62 19.23 6.59 -5.94
C LYS A 62 17.75 6.49 -6.31
N LEU A 63 17.04 5.46 -5.84
CA LEU A 63 15.59 5.35 -5.95
C LEU A 63 14.93 6.33 -4.97
N SER A 64 13.87 7.02 -5.39
CA SER A 64 13.23 8.10 -4.62
C SER A 64 11.76 7.79 -4.29
N PHE A 65 10.94 7.59 -5.32
CA PHE A 65 9.51 7.30 -5.16
C PHE A 65 9.03 6.34 -6.25
N ILE A 66 7.83 5.79 -6.06
CA ILE A 66 7.17 4.93 -7.04
C ILE A 66 6.52 5.84 -8.09
N ASP A 67 6.95 5.74 -9.34
CA ASP A 67 6.39 6.51 -10.45
C ASP A 67 5.06 5.94 -10.94
N HIS A 68 5.01 4.64 -11.24
CA HIS A 68 3.80 3.94 -11.66
C HIS A 68 3.89 2.44 -11.36
N VAL A 69 2.75 1.75 -11.46
CA VAL A 69 2.62 0.29 -11.32
C VAL A 69 1.82 -0.24 -12.51
N VAL A 70 2.35 -1.23 -13.21
CA VAL A 70 1.67 -1.88 -14.36
C VAL A 70 1.02 -3.18 -13.91
N GLY A 71 -0.27 -3.33 -14.18
CA GLY A 71 -1.01 -4.57 -13.99
C GLY A 71 -1.30 -5.25 -15.32
N ASN A 72 -0.65 -6.38 -15.60
CA ASN A 72 -0.93 -7.18 -16.79
C ASN A 72 -2.29 -7.87 -16.69
N GLN A 73 -2.98 -7.95 -17.83
CA GLN A 73 -4.33 -8.51 -17.91
C GLN A 73 -4.38 -9.69 -18.87
N PRO A 74 -5.30 -10.64 -18.65
CA PRO A 74 -5.64 -11.65 -19.65
C PRO A 74 -6.13 -11.01 -20.96
N ASP A 75 -6.27 -11.84 -22.00
CA ASP A 75 -6.76 -11.39 -23.29
C ASP A 75 -8.12 -10.67 -23.17
N LEU A 76 -8.26 -9.56 -23.89
CA LEU A 76 -9.42 -8.68 -23.89
C LEU A 76 -9.84 -8.10 -22.51
N GLN A 77 -9.00 -8.17 -21.48
CA GLN A 77 -9.33 -7.65 -20.13
C GLN A 77 -8.75 -6.26 -19.82
N MET A 78 -8.00 -5.65 -20.73
CA MET A 78 -7.43 -4.31 -20.52
C MET A 78 -8.51 -3.24 -20.25
N VAL A 79 -9.53 -3.18 -21.11
CA VAL A 79 -10.57 -2.13 -21.05
C VAL A 79 -11.44 -2.26 -19.78
N PRO A 80 -12.01 -3.45 -19.44
CA PRO A 80 -12.80 -3.58 -18.21
C PRO A 80 -12.03 -3.21 -16.94
N VAL A 81 -10.73 -3.52 -16.90
CA VAL A 81 -9.89 -3.16 -15.76
C VAL A 81 -9.62 -1.67 -15.70
N ALA A 82 -9.33 -1.02 -16.83
CA ALA A 82 -9.18 0.44 -16.85
C ALA A 82 -10.47 1.16 -16.44
N GLU A 83 -11.62 0.72 -16.96
CA GLU A 83 -12.94 1.25 -16.61
C GLU A 83 -13.26 1.07 -15.12
N TRP A 84 -12.80 -0.01 -14.50
CA TRP A 84 -12.96 -0.23 -13.06
C TRP A 84 -12.36 0.93 -12.24
N TYR A 85 -11.17 1.43 -12.62
CA TYR A 85 -10.58 2.60 -11.97
C TYR A 85 -11.39 3.86 -12.25
N GLN A 86 -11.76 4.12 -13.51
CA GLN A 86 -12.48 5.33 -13.92
C GLN A 86 -13.85 5.49 -13.26
N LYS A 87 -14.52 4.37 -12.93
CA LYS A 87 -15.88 4.38 -12.39
C LYS A 87 -15.93 4.39 -10.87
N ASN A 88 -15.00 3.69 -10.22
CA ASN A 88 -15.13 3.38 -8.79
C ASN A 88 -14.19 4.20 -7.89
N LEU A 89 -13.19 4.88 -8.46
CA LEU A 89 -12.24 5.75 -7.77
C LEU A 89 -12.30 7.15 -8.37
#